data_AF-A0A9E7HMS0-F1
#
_entry.id   AF-A0A9E7HMS0-F1
#
_cell.length_a   1.000
_cell.length_b   1.000
_cell.length_c   1.000
_cell.angle_alpha   90.00
_cell.angle_beta   90.00
_cell.angle_gamma   90.00
#
_symmetry.space_group_name_H-M   'P 1'
#
loop_
_entity.id
_entity.type
_entity.pdbx_description
1 polymer ?
#
loop_
_entity_poly.entity_id
_entity_poly.type
_entity_poly.pdbx_seq_one_letter_code
_entity_poly.pdbx_strand_id
1 'polypeptide(L)'
;MGMAVWIVRRSINAFFDGYQSFTSIAALLVFPVSASVLLSQALIPFATPPLLEAISLRLWTLFQAARFPASAGFFSLLNVKLAQTVFTFVSTLPSSFLPLYRSILRTHLFNSFVVLSANASTFALLFLVFNAVDLLGLSTSNVVLCLSAAGAVLYSVVVANTTVICNLAIVVSATDNCGGYLPVLKACLLIRGRVMTALGLALPANLGMAAVEALFQYRVVRQYNLSGELNSSLFWEAFSITYFHALLVVLDVIMSCMFFKICRTDCHSDWEKGHGHHGEELEPEDKVTLHV
;
A
#
# COMPACT_ATOMS: atom_id res chain seq x y z
N MET A 1 -8.72 -1.32 19.06
CA MET A 1 -9.27 -0.22 18.23
C MET A 1 -8.96 1.19 18.73
N GLY A 2 -8.75 1.43 20.04
CA GLY A 2 -8.50 2.78 20.58
C GLY A 2 -7.24 3.49 20.01
N MET A 3 -6.15 2.77 19.79
CA MET A 3 -4.90 3.34 19.26
C MET A 3 -5.07 3.93 17.85
N ALA A 4 -5.74 3.20 16.94
CA ALA A 4 -5.95 3.67 15.57
C ALA A 4 -6.79 4.97 15.54
N VAL A 5 -7.88 5.01 16.29
CA VAL A 5 -8.74 6.20 16.40
C VAL A 5 -7.97 7.38 17.00
N TRP A 6 -7.15 7.13 18.01
CA TRP A 6 -6.30 8.16 18.61
C TRP A 6 -5.30 8.72 17.60
N ILE A 7 -4.63 7.87 16.81
CA ILE A 7 -3.70 8.29 15.76
C ILE A 7 -4.41 9.13 14.71
N VAL A 8 -5.59 8.71 14.24
CA VAL A 8 -6.40 9.45 13.25
C VAL A 8 -6.78 10.83 13.79
N ARG A 9 -7.26 10.90 15.04
CA ARG A 9 -7.63 12.19 15.64
C ARG A 9 -6.40 13.10 15.77
N ARG A 10 -5.26 12.56 16.18
CA ARG A 10 -4.02 13.31 16.37
C ARG A 10 -3.41 13.76 15.04
N SER A 11 -3.46 12.94 14.00
CA SER A 11 -2.97 13.29 12.66
C SER A 11 -3.80 14.41 12.03
N ILE A 12 -5.13 14.36 12.18
CA ILE A 12 -6.02 15.43 11.72
C ILE A 12 -5.69 16.73 12.46
N ASN A 13 -5.53 16.67 13.79
CA ASN A 13 -5.14 17.85 14.56
C ASN A 13 -3.79 18.42 14.08
N ALA A 14 -2.79 17.56 13.91
CA ALA A 14 -1.47 17.99 13.43
C ALA A 14 -1.53 18.57 12.00
N PHE A 15 -2.38 18.01 11.13
CA PHE A 15 -2.60 18.54 9.79
C PHE A 15 -3.16 19.97 9.84
N PHE A 16 -4.14 20.23 10.71
CA PHE A 16 -4.70 21.57 10.89
C PHE A 16 -3.72 22.54 11.59
N ASP A 17 -2.96 22.07 12.58
CA ASP A 17 -1.92 22.87 13.24
C ASP A 17 -0.85 23.34 12.22
N GLY A 18 -0.50 22.49 11.23
CA GLY A 18 0.46 22.77 10.17
C GLY A 18 -0.16 23.08 8.79
N TYR A 19 -1.40 23.56 8.74
CA TYR A 19 -2.21 23.58 7.51
C TYR A 19 -1.52 24.21 6.30
N GLN A 20 -0.87 25.36 6.48
CA GLN A 20 -0.18 26.07 5.38
C GLN A 20 0.97 25.24 4.79
N SER A 21 1.76 24.59 5.64
CA SER A 21 2.87 23.75 5.19
C SER A 21 2.37 22.51 4.46
N PHE A 22 1.37 21.83 5.01
CA PHE A 22 0.85 20.59 4.42
C PHE A 22 0.06 20.82 3.13
N THR A 23 -0.70 21.91 3.03
CA THR A 23 -1.38 22.29 1.78
C THR A 23 -0.39 22.71 0.69
N SER A 24 0.67 23.43 1.05
CA SER A 24 1.76 23.75 0.11
C SER A 24 2.47 22.49 -0.39
N ILE A 25 2.77 21.54 0.50
CA ILE A 25 3.33 20.22 0.13
C ILE A 25 2.36 19.46 -0.80
N ALA A 26 1.06 19.46 -0.47
CA ALA A 26 0.05 18.81 -1.29
C ALA A 26 0.00 19.40 -2.70
N ALA A 27 0.02 20.73 -2.82
CA ALA A 27 -0.05 21.43 -4.09
C ALA A 27 1.22 21.30 -4.94
N LEU A 28 2.41 21.37 -4.33
CA LEU A 28 3.68 21.42 -5.07
C LEU A 28 4.25 20.04 -5.37
N LEU A 29 4.13 19.08 -4.43
CA LEU A 29 4.80 17.79 -4.53
C LEU A 29 3.83 16.64 -4.86
N VAL A 30 2.65 16.62 -4.23
CA VAL A 30 1.73 15.48 -4.30
C VAL A 30 0.72 15.63 -5.44
N PHE A 31 0.35 16.86 -5.80
CA PHE A 31 -0.56 17.17 -6.88
C PHE A 31 -0.16 16.56 -8.24
N PRO A 32 1.09 16.71 -8.74
CA PRO A 32 1.45 16.12 -10.04
C PRO A 32 1.35 14.59 -10.04
N VAL A 33 1.67 13.95 -8.91
CA VAL A 33 1.52 12.50 -8.74
C VAL A 33 0.04 12.11 -8.73
N SER A 34 -0.80 12.87 -8.01
CA SER A 34 -2.26 12.64 -7.94
C SER A 34 -2.92 12.82 -9.30
N ALA A 35 -2.54 13.87 -10.04
CA ALA A 35 -3.00 14.11 -11.40
C ALA A 35 -2.65 12.92 -12.31
N SER A 36 -1.40 12.44 -12.22
CA SER A 36 -0.93 11.28 -12.98
C SER A 36 -1.73 10.02 -12.65
N VAL A 37 -2.03 9.76 -11.37
CA VAL A 37 -2.86 8.63 -10.94
C VAL A 37 -4.28 8.73 -11.51
N LEU A 38 -4.95 9.86 -11.34
CA LEU A 38 -6.33 10.05 -11.81
C LEU A 38 -6.44 10.00 -13.34
N LEU A 39 -5.49 10.62 -14.05
CA LEU A 39 -5.41 10.56 -15.50
C LEU A 39 -5.10 9.15 -16.00
N SER A 40 -4.22 8.40 -15.32
CA SER A 40 -3.94 7.02 -15.70
C SER A 40 -5.22 6.19 -15.69
N GLN A 41 -6.08 6.37 -14.70
CA GLN A 41 -7.36 5.66 -14.62
C GLN A 41 -8.34 6.08 -15.72
N ALA A 42 -8.34 7.36 -16.11
CA ALA A 42 -9.15 7.87 -17.21
C ALA A 42 -8.69 7.35 -18.59
N LEU A 43 -7.40 7.05 -18.74
CA LEU A 43 -6.78 6.64 -20.01
C LEU A 43 -6.75 5.11 -20.22
N ILE A 44 -6.95 4.30 -19.17
CA ILE A 44 -6.97 2.82 -19.27
C ILE A 44 -7.97 2.28 -20.31
N PRO A 45 -9.17 2.88 -20.54
CA PRO A 45 -10.05 2.46 -21.63
C PRO A 45 -9.53 2.78 -23.04
N PHE A 46 -8.58 3.71 -23.19
CA PHE A 46 -8.15 4.26 -24.48
C PHE A 46 -6.70 3.91 -24.88
N ALA A 47 -5.85 3.54 -23.91
CA ALA A 47 -4.44 3.28 -24.15
C ALA A 47 -3.92 2.18 -23.21
N THR A 48 -4.33 0.92 -23.41
CA THR A 48 -3.56 -0.19 -22.85
C THR A 48 -2.22 -0.27 -23.59
N PRO A 49 -1.07 -0.06 -22.93
CA PRO A 49 0.21 -0.26 -23.60
C PRO A 49 0.29 -1.73 -24.07
N PRO A 50 0.86 -2.00 -25.26
CA PRO A 50 0.81 -3.32 -25.91
C PRO A 50 1.40 -4.44 -25.05
N LEU A 51 2.34 -4.10 -24.17
CA LEU A 51 2.96 -5.01 -23.22
C LEU A 51 1.98 -5.39 -22.08
N LEU A 52 1.22 -4.43 -21.56
CA LEU A 52 0.20 -4.69 -20.53
C LEU A 52 -0.98 -5.47 -21.11
N GLU A 53 -1.36 -5.20 -22.36
CA GLU A 53 -2.37 -5.96 -23.09
C GLU A 53 -1.93 -7.41 -23.32
N ALA A 54 -0.68 -7.63 -23.74
CA ALA A 54 -0.13 -8.98 -23.88
C ALA A 54 -0.08 -9.74 -22.54
N ILE A 55 0.32 -9.07 -21.46
CA ILE A 55 0.33 -9.67 -20.11
C ILE A 55 -1.09 -9.98 -19.64
N SER A 56 -2.05 -9.07 -19.84
CA SER A 56 -3.43 -9.28 -19.43
C SER A 56 -4.08 -10.42 -20.23
N LEU A 57 -3.82 -10.51 -21.54
CA LEU A 57 -4.31 -11.63 -22.35
C LEU A 57 -3.72 -12.96 -21.88
N ARG A 58 -2.44 -13.03 -21.52
CA ARG A 58 -1.84 -14.26 -20.97
C ARG A 58 -2.34 -14.60 -19.57
N LEU A 59 -2.51 -13.62 -18.69
CA LEU A 59 -3.10 -13.85 -17.37
C LEU A 59 -4.52 -14.36 -17.52
N TRP A 60 -5.32 -13.75 -18.39
CA TRP A 60 -6.69 -14.16 -18.67
C TRP A 60 -6.76 -15.62 -19.15
N THR A 61 -5.92 -16.00 -20.12
CA THR A 61 -5.88 -17.39 -20.62
C THR A 61 -5.41 -18.37 -19.55
N LEU A 62 -4.46 -17.99 -18.69
CA LEU A 62 -4.03 -18.82 -17.55
C LEU A 62 -5.15 -19.00 -16.51
N PHE A 63 -5.91 -17.94 -16.19
CA PHE A 63 -7.06 -18.05 -15.28
C PHE A 63 -8.19 -18.90 -15.84
N GLN A 64 -8.47 -18.78 -17.16
CA GLN A 64 -9.44 -19.65 -17.82
C GLN A 64 -8.97 -21.12 -17.83
N ALA A 65 -7.69 -21.35 -18.13
CA ALA A 65 -7.09 -22.68 -18.08
C ALA A 65 -7.11 -23.28 -16.67
N ALA A 66 -7.04 -22.44 -15.64
CA ALA A 66 -7.14 -22.83 -14.23
C ALA A 66 -8.56 -23.16 -13.75
N ARG A 67 -9.60 -23.02 -14.60
CA ARG A 67 -11.01 -22.99 -14.22
C ARG A 67 -11.33 -22.05 -13.06
N PHE A 68 -10.48 -21.03 -12.83
CA PHE A 68 -10.77 -20.02 -11.84
C PHE A 68 -11.98 -19.23 -12.35
N PRO A 69 -13.04 -19.03 -11.53
CA PRO A 69 -14.17 -18.19 -11.91
C PRO A 69 -13.75 -16.72 -11.89
N ALA A 70 -12.90 -16.33 -12.84
CA ALA A 70 -12.52 -14.95 -13.08
C ALA A 70 -13.75 -14.24 -13.65
N SER A 71 -14.55 -13.62 -12.78
CA SER A 71 -15.55 -12.66 -13.25
C SER A 71 -14.83 -11.55 -14.02
N ALA A 72 -15.43 -11.09 -15.13
CA ALA A 72 -14.86 -10.00 -15.94
C ALA A 72 -14.53 -8.75 -15.09
N GLY A 73 -15.29 -8.51 -14.02
CA GLY A 73 -15.05 -7.44 -13.06
C GLY A 73 -13.76 -7.60 -12.24
N PHE A 74 -13.46 -8.81 -11.74
CA PHE A 74 -12.21 -9.06 -10.99
C PHE A 74 -10.98 -8.80 -11.86
N PHE A 75 -11.01 -9.28 -13.11
CA PHE A 75 -9.90 -9.13 -14.02
C PHE A 75 -9.68 -7.67 -14.47
N SER A 76 -10.78 -6.94 -14.66
CA SER A 76 -10.74 -5.50 -14.92
C SER A 76 -10.09 -4.73 -13.77
N LEU A 77 -10.49 -5.01 -12.52
CA LEU A 77 -9.90 -4.39 -11.34
C LEU A 77 -8.40 -4.72 -11.17
N LEU A 78 -8.02 -5.98 -11.44
CA LEU A 78 -6.64 -6.42 -11.41
C LEU A 78 -5.79 -5.67 -12.44
N ASN A 79 -6.25 -5.61 -13.69
CA ASN A 79 -5.57 -4.87 -14.75
C ASN A 79 -5.45 -3.38 -14.41
N VAL A 80 -6.49 -2.77 -13.84
CA VAL A 80 -6.44 -1.37 -13.41
C VAL A 80 -5.39 -1.16 -12.33
N LYS A 81 -5.31 -2.03 -11.31
CA LYS A 81 -4.30 -1.90 -10.25
C LYS A 81 -2.89 -2.18 -10.74
N LEU A 82 -2.72 -3.10 -11.68
CA LEU A 82 -1.44 -3.41 -12.31
C LEU A 82 -0.99 -2.22 -13.18
N ALA A 83 -1.89 -1.68 -14.00
CA ALA A 83 -1.67 -0.47 -14.80
C ALA A 83 -1.31 0.73 -13.92
N GLN A 84 -2.06 0.96 -12.84
CA GLN A 84 -1.82 2.03 -11.88
C GLN A 84 -0.42 1.89 -11.26
N THR A 85 -0.01 0.67 -10.88
CA THR A 85 1.32 0.38 -10.32
C THR A 85 2.42 0.64 -11.35
N VAL A 86 2.26 0.18 -12.59
CA VAL A 86 3.24 0.37 -13.67
C VAL A 86 3.32 1.84 -14.08
N PHE A 87 2.20 2.54 -14.15
CA PHE A 87 2.15 3.95 -14.53
C PHE A 87 2.74 4.83 -13.44
N THR A 88 2.38 4.64 -12.17
CA THR A 88 3.03 5.36 -11.05
C THR A 88 4.51 5.05 -10.96
N PHE A 89 4.92 3.82 -11.26
CA PHE A 89 6.33 3.47 -11.40
C PHE A 89 6.99 4.30 -12.51
N VAL A 90 6.49 4.25 -13.74
CA VAL A 90 7.05 4.99 -14.89
C VAL A 90 7.06 6.50 -14.66
N SER A 91 5.99 7.07 -14.11
CA SER A 91 5.87 8.50 -13.80
C SER A 91 6.80 8.95 -12.68
N THR A 92 7.32 8.05 -11.85
CA THR A 92 8.29 8.37 -10.79
C THR A 92 9.74 8.22 -11.26
N LEU A 93 10.04 7.55 -12.38
CA LEU A 93 11.41 7.50 -12.93
C LEU A 93 12.06 8.87 -13.24
N PRO A 94 11.35 9.90 -13.77
CA PRO A 94 11.97 11.16 -14.19
C PRO A 94 12.40 12.09 -13.05
N SER A 95 11.89 11.92 -11.83
CA SER A 95 12.22 12.77 -10.67
C SER A 95 13.54 12.38 -9.99
N SER A 96 14.38 11.59 -10.67
CA SER A 96 15.60 10.94 -10.18
C SER A 96 16.82 11.84 -9.93
N PHE A 97 16.66 13.17 -10.02
CA PHE A 97 17.77 14.13 -9.96
C PHE A 97 18.21 14.52 -8.53
N LEU A 98 17.57 14.03 -7.47
CA LEU A 98 17.92 14.37 -6.07
C LEU A 98 18.49 13.16 -5.30
N PRO A 99 19.58 13.31 -4.52
CA PRO A 99 20.20 12.19 -3.79
C PRO A 99 19.28 11.56 -2.73
N LEU A 100 18.40 12.34 -2.09
CA LEU A 100 17.37 11.84 -1.17
C LEU A 100 16.32 10.96 -1.91
N TYR A 101 16.05 11.32 -3.16
CA TYR A 101 15.16 10.58 -4.04
C TYR A 101 15.74 9.22 -4.42
N ARG A 102 17.07 9.08 -4.52
CA ARG A 102 17.72 7.80 -4.88
C ARG A 102 17.44 6.69 -3.86
N SER A 103 17.43 7.02 -2.57
CA SER A 103 17.13 6.06 -1.49
C SER A 103 15.66 5.64 -1.50
N ILE A 104 14.76 6.62 -1.57
CA ILE A 104 13.31 6.44 -1.64
C ILE A 104 12.92 5.67 -2.91
N LEU A 105 13.48 6.04 -4.07
CA LEU A 105 13.28 5.35 -5.35
C LEU A 105 13.70 3.89 -5.26
N ARG A 106 14.86 3.58 -4.67
CA ARG A 106 15.29 2.18 -4.50
C ARG A 106 14.28 1.37 -3.68
N THR A 107 13.70 1.98 -2.65
CA THR A 107 12.63 1.35 -1.85
C THR A 107 11.34 1.22 -2.64
N HIS A 108 10.95 2.22 -3.43
CA HIS A 108 9.78 2.11 -4.33
C HIS A 108 9.94 1.00 -5.36
N LEU A 109 11.10 0.87 -6.01
CA LEU A 109 11.39 -0.22 -6.94
C LEU A 109 11.23 -1.57 -6.24
N PHE A 110 11.81 -1.72 -5.05
CA PHE A 110 11.72 -2.95 -4.28
C PHE A 110 10.29 -3.24 -3.82
N ASN A 111 9.53 -2.23 -3.39
CA ASN A 111 8.11 -2.36 -3.06
C ASN A 111 7.31 -2.87 -4.26
N SER A 112 7.58 -2.39 -5.48
CA SER A 112 6.93 -2.92 -6.68
C SER A 112 7.23 -4.40 -6.90
N PHE A 113 8.47 -4.85 -6.67
CA PHE A 113 8.83 -6.27 -6.72
C PHE A 113 8.09 -7.08 -5.65
N VAL A 114 7.96 -6.56 -4.43
CA VAL A 114 7.23 -7.23 -3.33
C VAL A 114 5.74 -7.34 -3.64
N VAL A 115 5.12 -6.29 -4.18
CA VAL A 115 3.71 -6.31 -4.60
C VAL A 115 3.51 -7.32 -5.74
N LEU A 116 4.40 -7.31 -6.73
CA LEU A 116 4.33 -8.23 -7.87
C LEU A 116 4.51 -9.69 -7.43
N SER A 117 5.47 -9.97 -6.55
CA SER A 117 5.71 -11.32 -6.04
C SER A 117 4.55 -11.81 -5.16
N ALA A 118 3.98 -10.96 -4.31
CA ALA A 118 2.82 -11.30 -3.49
C ALA A 118 1.56 -11.61 -4.34
N ASN A 119 1.33 -10.84 -5.41
CA ASN A 119 0.28 -11.12 -6.38
C ASN A 119 0.53 -12.47 -7.08
N ALA A 120 1.75 -12.68 -7.59
CA ALA A 120 2.11 -13.90 -8.30
C ALA A 120 2.02 -15.15 -7.40
N SER A 121 2.50 -15.08 -6.16
CA SER A 121 2.43 -16.18 -5.20
C SER A 121 1.00 -16.53 -4.83
N THR A 122 0.14 -15.52 -4.65
CA THR A 122 -1.28 -15.76 -4.33
C THR A 122 -1.98 -16.45 -5.49
N PHE A 123 -1.76 -15.99 -6.73
CA PHE A 123 -2.35 -16.65 -7.90
C PHE A 123 -1.79 -18.05 -8.12
N ALA A 124 -0.50 -18.29 -7.91
CA ALA A 124 0.10 -19.62 -7.98
C ALA A 124 -0.51 -20.57 -6.92
N LEU A 125 -0.72 -20.09 -5.69
CA LEU A 125 -1.36 -20.86 -4.63
C LEU A 125 -2.82 -21.18 -4.97
N LEU A 126 -3.59 -20.19 -5.43
CA LEU A 126 -4.97 -20.42 -5.86
C LEU A 126 -5.01 -21.44 -6.99
N PHE A 127 -4.19 -21.26 -8.03
CA PHE A 127 -4.05 -22.21 -9.13
C PHE A 127 -3.78 -23.63 -8.61
N LEU A 128 -2.80 -23.79 -7.73
CA LEU A 128 -2.44 -25.08 -7.14
C LEU A 128 -3.61 -25.72 -6.39
N VAL A 129 -4.34 -24.95 -5.58
CA VAL A 129 -5.48 -25.47 -4.81
C VAL A 129 -6.64 -25.86 -5.71
N PHE A 130 -6.98 -25.05 -6.72
CA PHE A 130 -8.02 -25.39 -7.70
C PHE A 130 -7.69 -26.66 -8.47
N ASN A 131 -6.43 -26.82 -8.92
CA ASN A 131 -5.99 -28.04 -9.61
C ASN A 131 -5.96 -29.25 -8.69
N ALA A 132 -5.58 -29.10 -7.42
CA ALA A 132 -5.61 -30.20 -6.45
C ALA A 132 -7.03 -30.70 -6.17
N VAL A 133 -7.99 -29.77 -6.03
CA VAL A 133 -9.42 -30.11 -5.86
C VAL A 133 -9.98 -30.82 -7.09
N ASP A 134 -9.58 -30.40 -8.30
CA ASP A 134 -9.99 -31.03 -9.55
C ASP A 134 -9.37 -32.44 -9.70
N LEU A 135 -8.07 -32.59 -9.39
CA LEU A 135 -7.36 -33.88 -9.43
C LEU A 135 -7.95 -34.90 -8.44
N LEU A 136 -8.41 -34.44 -7.28
CA LEU A 136 -9.07 -35.27 -6.27
C LEU A 136 -10.55 -35.58 -6.59
N GLY A 137 -11.10 -35.02 -7.68
CA GLY A 137 -12.50 -35.23 -8.06
C GLY A 137 -13.51 -34.57 -7.11
N LEU A 138 -13.08 -33.61 -6.30
CA LEU A 138 -13.93 -32.90 -5.32
C LEU A 138 -14.63 -31.66 -5.91
N SER A 139 -14.48 -31.47 -7.23
CA SER A 139 -14.95 -30.32 -8.01
C SER A 139 -16.49 -30.32 -8.13
N THR A 140 -17.17 -29.86 -7.08
CA THR A 140 -18.61 -29.56 -7.09
C THR A 140 -18.82 -28.05 -7.14
N SER A 141 -19.97 -27.59 -7.68
CA SER A 141 -20.27 -26.15 -7.80
C SER A 141 -20.16 -25.39 -6.48
N ASN A 142 -20.62 -25.99 -5.38
CA ASN A 142 -20.53 -25.40 -4.03
C ASN A 142 -19.09 -25.29 -3.53
N VAL A 143 -18.25 -26.31 -3.78
CA VAL A 143 -16.84 -26.32 -3.36
C VAL A 143 -16.05 -25.28 -4.16
N VAL A 144 -16.26 -25.19 -5.48
CA VAL A 144 -15.63 -24.19 -6.35
C VAL A 144 -16.01 -22.77 -5.92
N LEU A 145 -17.28 -22.54 -5.55
CA LEU A 145 -17.77 -21.24 -5.10
C LEU A 145 -17.19 -20.87 -3.72
N CYS A 146 -17.18 -21.81 -2.78
CA CYS A 146 -16.57 -21.62 -1.46
C CYS A 146 -15.06 -21.35 -1.56
N LEU A 147 -14.36 -22.12 -2.39
CA LEU A 147 -12.93 -21.95 -2.63
C LEU A 147 -12.61 -20.63 -3.31
N SER A 148 -13.44 -20.19 -4.26
CA SER A 148 -13.32 -18.86 -4.89
C SER A 148 -13.53 -17.74 -3.87
N ALA A 149 -14.56 -17.83 -3.04
CA ALA A 149 -14.83 -16.84 -1.99
C ALA A 149 -13.67 -16.77 -0.98
N ALA A 150 -13.19 -17.93 -0.51
CA ALA A 150 -12.01 -18.01 0.37
C ALA A 150 -10.76 -17.45 -0.30
N GLY A 151 -10.56 -17.74 -1.59
CA GLY A 151 -9.45 -17.23 -2.36
C GLY A 151 -9.47 -15.71 -2.55
N ALA A 152 -10.65 -15.14 -2.79
CA ALA A 152 -10.83 -13.69 -2.84
C ALA A 152 -10.49 -13.03 -1.49
N VAL A 153 -10.96 -13.60 -0.38
CA VAL A 153 -10.63 -13.12 0.97
C VAL A 153 -9.12 -13.19 1.22
N LEU A 154 -8.48 -14.32 0.92
CA LEU A 154 -7.03 -14.48 1.06
C LEU A 154 -6.26 -13.46 0.21
N TYR A 155 -6.65 -13.27 -1.05
CA TYR A 155 -6.04 -12.27 -1.92
C TYR A 155 -6.16 -10.86 -1.34
N SER A 156 -7.35 -10.47 -0.87
CA SER A 156 -7.54 -9.16 -0.23
C SER A 156 -6.66 -8.98 1.00
N VAL A 157 -6.53 -10.01 1.85
CA VAL A 157 -5.67 -9.97 3.05
C VAL A 157 -4.20 -9.83 2.68
N VAL A 158 -3.71 -10.63 1.71
CA VAL A 158 -2.30 -10.59 1.28
C VAL A 158 -1.97 -9.22 0.67
N VAL A 159 -2.82 -8.72 -0.24
CA VAL A 159 -2.61 -7.41 -0.87
C VAL A 159 -2.65 -6.29 0.16
N ALA A 160 -3.64 -6.28 1.06
CA ALA A 160 -3.76 -5.24 2.08
C ALA A 160 -2.52 -5.19 3.00
N ASN A 161 -2.05 -6.36 3.49
CA ASN A 161 -0.85 -6.42 4.31
C ASN A 161 0.39 -5.97 3.54
N THR A 162 0.53 -6.38 2.28
CA THR A 162 1.65 -5.97 1.43
C THR A 162 1.66 -4.46 1.21
N THR A 163 0.51 -3.85 0.92
CA THR A 163 0.38 -2.40 0.75
C THR A 163 0.76 -1.65 2.03
N VAL A 164 0.28 -2.09 3.19
CA VAL A 164 0.63 -1.47 4.48
C VAL A 164 2.13 -1.55 4.76
N ILE A 165 2.75 -2.72 4.52
CA ILE A 165 4.20 -2.90 4.69
C ILE A 165 4.98 -1.99 3.74
N CYS A 166 4.59 -1.93 2.46
CA CYS A 166 5.24 -1.10 1.45
C CYS A 166 5.11 0.41 1.77
N ASN A 167 3.93 0.86 2.18
CA ASN A 167 3.69 2.25 2.59
C ASN A 167 4.54 2.62 3.80
N LEU A 168 4.59 1.74 4.81
CA LEU A 168 5.45 1.94 5.97
C LEU A 168 6.95 1.90 5.59
N ALA A 169 7.35 1.03 4.66
CA ALA A 169 8.74 0.96 4.21
C ALA A 169 9.22 2.26 3.55
N ILE A 170 8.34 2.98 2.84
CA ILE A 170 8.67 4.31 2.30
C ILE A 170 8.92 5.30 3.43
N VAL A 171 8.08 5.29 4.47
CA VAL A 171 8.26 6.12 5.67
C VAL A 171 9.56 5.78 6.40
N VAL A 172 9.86 4.50 6.58
CA VAL A 172 11.13 4.03 7.17
C VAL A 172 12.31 4.47 6.31
N SER A 173 12.21 4.36 4.98
CA SER A 173 13.25 4.76 4.04
C SER A 173 13.56 6.25 4.12
N ALA A 174 12.52 7.08 4.20
CA ALA A 174 12.65 8.53 4.32
C ALA A 174 13.19 8.98 5.69
N THR A 175 12.82 8.28 6.76
CA THR A 175 13.22 8.64 8.14
C THR A 175 14.62 8.15 8.50
N ASP A 176 14.97 6.93 8.11
CA ASP A 176 16.27 6.32 8.40
C ASP A 176 17.30 6.51 7.26
N ASN A 177 16.94 7.27 6.21
CA ASN A 177 17.75 7.51 5.01
C ASN A 177 18.35 6.22 4.40
N CYS A 178 17.59 5.12 4.46
CA CYS A 178 18.00 3.81 3.96
C CYS A 178 17.10 3.38 2.79
N GLY A 179 17.63 2.62 1.83
CA GLY A 179 16.89 2.25 0.61
C GLY A 179 16.81 0.75 0.37
N GLY A 180 16.00 0.32 -0.60
CA GLY A 180 15.97 -1.08 -1.07
C GLY A 180 15.18 -2.01 -0.14
N TYR A 181 15.73 -3.18 0.21
CA TYR A 181 15.02 -4.18 1.02
C TYR A 181 15.04 -3.88 2.53
N LEU A 182 16.03 -3.13 3.03
CA LEU A 182 16.20 -2.87 4.45
C LEU A 182 15.00 -2.13 5.10
N PRO A 183 14.42 -1.08 4.47
CA PRO A 183 13.20 -0.45 4.97
C PRO A 183 12.00 -1.40 5.03
N VAL A 184 11.89 -2.33 4.08
CA VAL A 184 10.81 -3.33 4.07
C VAL A 184 10.96 -4.31 5.23
N LEU A 185 12.17 -4.81 5.48
CA LEU A 185 12.43 -5.71 6.62
C LEU A 185 12.12 -5.00 7.95
N LYS A 186 12.57 -3.75 8.10
CA LYS A 186 12.25 -2.93 9.28
C LYS A 186 10.75 -2.69 9.42
N ALA A 187 10.04 -2.39 8.33
CA ALA A 187 8.58 -2.23 8.34
C ALA A 187 7.87 -3.53 8.78
N CYS A 188 8.31 -4.69 8.29
CA CYS A 188 7.78 -5.99 8.72
C CYS A 188 7.97 -6.22 10.22
N LEU A 189 9.14 -5.88 10.76
CA LEU A 189 9.43 -6.01 12.19
C LEU A 189 8.58 -5.04 13.03
N LEU A 190 8.45 -3.79 12.60
CA LEU A 190 7.66 -2.76 13.30
C LEU A 190 6.16 -3.07 13.34
N ILE A 191 5.64 -3.74 12.31
CA ILE A 191 4.23 -4.13 12.22
C ILE A 191 3.94 -5.40 13.03
N ARG A 192 4.96 -6.18 13.42
CA ARG A 192 4.78 -7.44 14.15
C ARG A 192 4.03 -7.18 15.47
N GLY A 193 2.85 -7.75 15.61
CA GLY A 193 1.95 -7.54 16.76
C GLY A 193 0.98 -6.35 16.65
N ARG A 194 1.08 -5.53 15.60
CA ARG A 194 0.23 -4.33 15.37
C ARG A 194 -0.44 -4.28 14.01
N VAL A 195 -0.42 -5.38 13.27
CA VAL A 195 -1.02 -5.54 11.93
C VAL A 195 -2.45 -4.96 11.87
N MET A 196 -3.31 -5.31 12.83
CA MET A 196 -4.70 -4.84 12.87
C MET A 196 -4.82 -3.31 13.03
N THR A 197 -3.90 -2.69 13.78
CA THR A 197 -3.87 -1.23 13.94
C THR A 197 -3.39 -0.57 12.65
N ALA A 198 -2.35 -1.12 12.02
CA ALA A 198 -1.82 -0.61 10.76
C ALA A 198 -2.85 -0.71 9.63
N LEU A 199 -3.53 -1.86 9.50
CA LEU A 199 -4.65 -2.05 8.56
C LEU A 199 -5.80 -1.08 8.87
N GLY A 200 -6.14 -0.89 10.15
CA GLY A 200 -7.19 0.05 10.57
C GLY A 200 -6.88 1.51 10.25
N LEU A 201 -5.59 1.90 10.20
CA LEU A 201 -5.17 3.25 9.79
C LEU A 201 -5.19 3.44 8.28
N ALA A 202 -4.77 2.42 7.54
CA ALA A 202 -4.76 2.46 6.07
C ALA A 202 -6.17 2.43 5.48
N LEU A 203 -7.14 1.82 6.18
CA LEU A 203 -8.48 1.61 5.63
C LEU A 203 -9.25 2.90 5.34
N PRO A 204 -9.39 3.87 6.26
CA PRO A 204 -10.05 5.15 5.96
C PRO A 204 -9.35 5.96 4.86
N ALA A 205 -8.01 5.98 4.85
CA ALA A 205 -7.23 6.68 3.84
C ALA A 205 -7.46 6.09 2.44
N ASN A 206 -7.33 4.77 2.30
CA ASN A 206 -7.52 4.06 1.04
C ASN A 206 -8.97 4.16 0.54
N LEU A 207 -9.95 4.09 1.45
CA LEU A 207 -11.35 4.29 1.09
C LEU A 207 -11.62 5.73 0.61
N GLY A 208 -11.04 6.72 1.30
CA GLY A 208 -11.12 8.12 0.91
C GLY A 208 -10.52 8.39 -0.47
N MET A 209 -9.32 7.88 -0.74
CA MET A 209 -8.69 7.99 -2.06
C MET A 209 -9.53 7.31 -3.14
N ALA A 210 -10.01 6.09 -2.90
CA ALA A 210 -10.88 5.37 -3.84
C ALA A 210 -12.20 6.10 -4.13
N ALA A 211 -12.79 6.76 -3.12
CA ALA A 211 -13.99 7.57 -3.30
C ALA A 211 -13.71 8.80 -4.19
N VAL A 212 -12.56 9.46 -4.01
CA VAL A 212 -12.14 10.59 -4.86
C VAL A 212 -11.79 10.13 -6.28
N GLU A 213 -11.13 8.99 -6.44
CA GLU A 213 -10.89 8.34 -7.74
C GLU A 213 -12.22 8.06 -8.46
N ALA A 214 -13.20 7.46 -7.77
CA ALA A 214 -14.54 7.22 -8.33
C ALA A 214 -15.29 8.51 -8.67
N LEU A 215 -15.15 9.55 -7.83
CA LEU A 215 -15.73 10.86 -8.08
C LEU A 215 -15.14 11.50 -9.34
N PHE A 216 -13.83 11.38 -9.55
CA PHE A 216 -13.15 11.87 -10.76
C PHE A 216 -13.69 11.17 -12.01
N GLN A 217 -13.84 9.84 -11.97
CA GLN A 217 -14.41 9.06 -13.06
C GLN A 217 -15.85 9.49 -13.38
N TYR A 218 -16.67 9.66 -12.34
CA TYR A 218 -18.08 10.01 -12.52
C TYR A 218 -18.27 11.45 -13.00
N ARG A 219 -17.51 12.41 -12.47
CA ARG A 219 -17.67 13.83 -12.76
C ARG A 219 -16.93 14.26 -14.01
N VAL A 220 -15.64 13.93 -14.10
CA VAL A 220 -14.75 14.44 -15.15
C VAL A 220 -14.77 13.54 -16.37
N VAL A 221 -14.46 12.25 -16.18
CA VAL A 221 -14.28 11.31 -17.30
C VAL A 221 -15.58 11.06 -18.05
N ARG A 222 -16.69 10.86 -17.33
CA ARG A 222 -18.01 10.69 -17.94
C ARG A 222 -18.44 11.92 -18.75
N GLN A 223 -18.25 13.12 -18.21
CA GLN A 223 -18.63 14.34 -18.92
C GLN A 223 -17.77 14.55 -20.16
N TYR A 224 -16.46 14.37 -20.06
CA TYR A 224 -15.56 14.43 -21.20
C TYR A 224 -15.95 13.46 -22.32
N ASN A 225 -16.30 12.21 -21.98
CA ASN A 225 -16.75 11.22 -22.96
C ASN A 225 -18.08 11.59 -23.65
N LEU A 226 -18.95 12.37 -22.99
CA LEU A 226 -20.24 12.79 -23.54
C LEU A 226 -20.14 14.09 -24.35
N SER A 227 -19.33 15.05 -23.90
CA SER A 227 -19.20 16.37 -24.54
C SER A 227 -18.10 16.43 -25.61
N GLY A 228 -17.07 15.58 -25.53
CA GLY A 228 -15.89 15.63 -26.41
C GLY A 228 -15.00 16.86 -26.23
N GLU A 229 -15.48 17.90 -25.54
CA GLU A 229 -14.80 19.18 -25.33
C GLU A 229 -14.39 19.40 -23.86
N LEU A 230 -13.22 20.03 -23.68
CA LEU A 230 -12.71 20.47 -22.38
C LEU A 230 -13.24 21.86 -22.06
N ASN A 231 -14.32 21.92 -21.28
CA ASN A 231 -14.83 23.17 -20.74
C ASN A 231 -13.96 23.69 -19.59
N SER A 232 -13.89 25.02 -19.41
CA SER A 232 -13.17 25.65 -18.28
C SER A 232 -13.72 25.20 -16.92
N SER A 233 -15.04 24.97 -16.83
CA SER A 233 -15.70 24.40 -15.65
C SER A 233 -15.21 22.98 -15.34
N LEU A 234 -15.07 22.14 -16.37
CA LEU A 234 -14.59 20.76 -16.22
C LEU A 234 -13.13 20.74 -15.76
N PHE A 235 -12.30 21.65 -16.29
CA PHE A 235 -10.91 21.79 -15.88
C PHE A 235 -10.79 22.15 -14.39
N TRP A 236 -11.57 23.13 -13.91
CA TRP A 236 -11.58 23.51 -12.50
C TRP A 236 -12.14 22.42 -11.58
N GLU A 237 -13.12 21.65 -12.05
CA GLU A 237 -13.63 20.49 -11.34
C GLU A 237 -12.57 19.40 -11.21
N ALA A 238 -11.88 19.08 -12.32
CA ALA A 238 -10.76 18.13 -12.32
C ALA A 238 -9.61 18.56 -11.41
N PHE A 239 -9.24 19.85 -11.45
CA PHE A 239 -8.20 20.41 -10.59
C PHE A 239 -8.57 20.30 -9.10
N SER A 240 -9.81 20.64 -8.75
CA SER A 240 -10.31 20.57 -7.37
C SER A 240 -10.33 19.14 -6.84
N ILE A 241 -10.85 18.19 -7.62
CA ILE A 241 -10.88 16.77 -7.24
C ILE A 241 -9.44 16.22 -7.08
N THR A 242 -8.54 16.59 -7.98
CA THR A 242 -7.11 16.20 -7.89
C THR A 242 -6.44 16.78 -6.64
N TYR A 243 -6.78 18.02 -6.28
CA TYR A 243 -6.27 18.64 -5.06
C TYR A 243 -6.79 17.94 -3.80
N PHE A 244 -8.08 17.59 -3.74
CA PHE A 244 -8.61 16.77 -2.65
C PHE A 244 -7.92 15.42 -2.54
N HIS A 245 -7.64 14.76 -3.67
CA HIS A 245 -6.85 13.53 -3.68
C HIS A 245 -5.46 13.74 -3.06
N ALA A 246 -4.77 14.82 -3.43
CA ALA A 246 -3.45 15.15 -2.89
C ALA A 246 -3.47 15.41 -1.37
N LEU A 247 -4.51 16.08 -0.85
CA LEU A 247 -4.68 16.30 0.59
C LEU A 247 -4.87 14.99 1.36
N LEU A 248 -5.66 14.06 0.83
CA LEU A 248 -5.84 12.74 1.43
C LEU A 248 -4.54 11.93 1.46
N VAL A 249 -3.73 12.01 0.40
CA VAL A 249 -2.39 11.38 0.37
C VAL A 249 -1.47 11.98 1.43
N VAL A 250 -1.43 13.31 1.58
CA VAL A 250 -0.65 13.95 2.65
C VAL A 250 -1.11 13.51 4.04
N LEU A 251 -2.43 13.43 4.26
CA LEU A 251 -2.98 12.96 5.53
C LEU A 251 -2.60 11.49 5.82
N ASP A 252 -2.61 10.62 4.81
CA ASP A 252 -2.16 9.23 4.92
C ASP A 252 -0.68 9.11 5.30
N VAL A 253 0.17 9.94 4.70
CA VAL A 253 1.60 10.03 5.05
C VAL A 253 1.78 10.50 6.49
N ILE A 254 1.02 11.51 6.95
CA ILE A 254 1.08 11.97 8.35
C ILE A 254 0.66 10.84 9.31
N MET A 255 -0.43 10.14 9.01
CA MET A 255 -0.88 8.99 9.81
C MET A 255 0.19 7.90 9.88
N SER A 256 0.80 7.55 8.75
CA SER A 256 1.87 6.55 8.67
C SER A 256 3.13 6.97 9.43
N CYS A 257 3.50 8.25 9.37
CA CYS A 257 4.61 8.82 10.16
C CYS A 257 4.34 8.76 11.67
N MET A 258 3.12 9.08 12.10
CA MET A 258 2.72 8.99 13.50
C MET A 258 2.74 7.53 13.99
N PHE A 259 2.20 6.61 13.19
CA PHE A 259 2.25 5.18 13.47
C PHE A 259 3.69 4.65 13.58
N PHE A 260 4.55 5.02 12.63
CA PHE A 260 5.98 4.68 12.64
C PHE A 260 6.66 5.15 13.93
N LYS A 261 6.45 6.43 14.32
CA LYS A 261 7.04 6.99 15.54
C LYS A 261 6.63 6.19 16.78
N ILE A 262 5.35 5.87 16.91
CA ILE A 262 4.82 5.10 18.04
C ILE A 262 5.46 3.71 18.10
N CYS A 263 5.45 2.97 16.98
CA CYS A 263 6.06 1.65 16.92
C CYS A 263 7.56 1.69 17.25
N ARG A 264 8.28 2.72 16.82
CA ARG A 264 9.69 2.88 17.11
C ARG A 264 9.96 3.13 18.60
N THR A 265 9.20 4.01 19.25
CA THR A 265 9.33 4.26 20.70
C THR A 265 9.06 3.01 21.52
N ASP A 266 8.06 2.23 21.14
CA ASP A 266 7.74 1.00 21.85
C ASP A 266 8.84 -0.06 21.69
N CYS A 267 9.39 -0.23 20.48
CA CYS A 267 10.53 -1.11 20.27
C CYS A 267 11.74 -0.69 21.12
N HIS A 268 12.10 0.60 21.18
CA HIS A 268 13.23 1.05 21.99
C HIS A 268 13.05 0.72 23.47
N SER A 269 11.83 0.92 24.01
CA SER A 269 11.51 0.62 25.40
C SER A 269 11.61 -0.87 25.75
N ASP A 270 11.39 -1.76 24.76
CA ASP A 270 11.49 -3.21 24.93
C ASP A 270 12.97 -3.66 24.96
N TRP A 271 13.83 -3.03 24.16
CA TRP A 271 15.28 -3.29 24.14
C TRP A 271 15.98 -2.81 25.43
N GLU A 272 15.60 -1.65 25.96
CA GLU A 272 16.12 -1.16 27.25
C GLU A 272 15.74 -2.08 28.41
N LYS A 273 14.52 -2.64 28.39
CA LYS A 273 14.08 -3.63 29.41
C LYS A 273 14.77 -4.98 29.26
N GLY A 274 15.08 -5.42 28.03
CA GLY A 274 15.78 -6.67 27.78
C GLY A 274 17.27 -6.66 28.17
N HIS A 275 17.96 -5.52 28.02
CA HIS A 275 19.35 -5.38 28.44
C HIS A 275 19.52 -5.18 29.96
N GLY A 276 18.50 -4.69 30.67
CA GLY A 276 18.50 -4.56 32.13
C GLY A 276 18.46 -5.89 32.90
N HIS A 277 18.30 -7.04 32.22
CA HIS A 277 18.29 -8.37 32.86
C HIS A 277 19.50 -9.25 32.53
N HIS A 278 20.47 -8.74 31.75
CA HIS A 278 21.71 -9.48 31.44
C HIS A 278 22.98 -8.79 31.96
N GLY A 279 22.86 -7.75 32.80
CA GLY A 279 23.98 -6.97 33.32
C GLY A 279 24.28 -7.10 34.82
N GLU A 280 23.47 -7.82 35.60
CA GLU A 280 23.64 -7.94 37.06
C GLU A 280 23.89 -9.40 37.49
N GLU A 281 24.98 -10.02 37.04
CA GLU A 281 25.56 -11.12 37.82
C GLU A 281 27.03 -11.27 37.46
N LEU A 282 27.90 -10.70 38.30
CA LEU A 282 29.25 -11.17 38.63
C LEU A 282 29.95 -10.08 39.47
N GLU A 283 29.65 -10.05 40.76
CA GLU A 283 30.63 -9.62 41.77
C GLU A 283 30.88 -10.77 42.77
N PRO A 284 32.11 -10.88 43.30
CA PRO A 284 32.64 -12.12 43.87
C PRO A 284 32.16 -12.35 45.30
N GLU A 285 31.95 -13.62 45.64
CA GLU A 285 31.63 -14.06 47.01
C GLU A 285 32.81 -13.80 47.96
N ASP A 286 32.68 -12.80 48.84
CA ASP A 286 33.50 -12.70 50.04
C ASP A 286 33.03 -13.72 51.09
N LYS A 287 33.87 -14.73 51.32
CA LYS A 287 33.68 -15.73 52.37
C LYS A 287 33.77 -15.11 53.77
N VAL A 288 32.60 -15.05 54.39
CA VAL A 288 32.27 -15.14 55.81
C VAL A 288 33.44 -15.47 56.75
N THR A 289 33.64 -14.55 57.68
CA THR A 289 34.38 -14.67 58.94
C THR A 289 33.83 -15.79 59.82
N LEU A 290 34.72 -16.66 60.31
CA LEU A 290 34.42 -17.66 61.34
C LEU A 290 35.26 -17.32 62.58
N HIS A 291 34.57 -16.98 63.67
CA HIS A 291 35.12 -16.76 65.01
C HIS A 291 35.77 -18.03 65.58
N VAL A 292 36.99 -17.90 66.12
CA VAL A 292 37.38 -18.30 67.49
C VAL A 292 38.36 -17.27 68.01
#